data_AF-A0AA39RYP9-F1
#
_entry.id   AF-A0AA39RYP9-F1
#
_cell.length_a   1.000
_cell.length_b   1.000
_cell.length_c   1.000
_cell.angle_alpha   90.00
_cell.angle_beta   90.00
_cell.angle_gamma   90.00
#
_symmetry.space_group_name_H-M   'P 1'
#
loop_
_entity.id
_entity.type
_entity.pdbx_description
1 polymer ?
#
loop_
_entity_poly.entity_id
_entity_poly.type
_entity_poly.pdbx_seq_one_letter_code
_entity_poly.pdbx_strand_id
1 'polypeptide(L)'
;MNANGTKYIKGAPPLGGHLAFKGNQKPSVPILSILSFVLHLPFPLSTSTFHYTFSLFVVDTGMGNPRVFFDLSIDGIPAGRIVMELFADSTPITAENFRALCTGEKGIGTVGKPLHYKGSTFHRVIPGYMVHGGDITEGNGTGGESIYGPSFADENFVRKHIGPGILSMAKTSTLANGSQFCICTTKTEWLDRKQVVFGEMVKGFDVLKAIDQIGSSSGLPSKTVRIIDCGQLC
;
A
#
# COMPACT_ATOMS: atom_id res chain seq x y z
N MET A 1 -11.24 -59.53 -29.94
CA MET A 1 -10.91 -60.58 -30.94
C MET A 1 -10.03 -59.92 -32.01
N ASN A 2 -8.71 -59.93 -31.78
CA ASN A 2 -7.66 -60.65 -32.53
C ASN A 2 -7.07 -59.73 -33.63
N ALA A 3 -5.90 -59.10 -33.51
CA ALA A 3 -4.52 -59.56 -33.28
C ALA A 3 -3.81 -60.12 -34.53
N ASN A 4 -2.72 -59.45 -34.95
CA ASN A 4 -1.43 -59.92 -35.53
C ASN A 4 -0.79 -58.75 -36.32
N GLY A 5 0.36 -58.14 -35.98
CA GLY A 5 1.66 -58.69 -35.58
C GLY A 5 2.49 -58.99 -36.85
N THR A 6 3.61 -58.34 -37.19
CA THR A 6 4.93 -58.60 -36.57
C THR A 6 6.02 -57.57 -36.98
N LYS A 7 6.84 -57.26 -35.95
CA LYS A 7 8.16 -56.62 -35.75
C LYS A 7 9.19 -56.52 -36.90
N TYR A 8 10.04 -55.48 -36.83
CA TYR A 8 11.50 -55.63 -36.62
C TYR A 8 12.06 -54.47 -35.77
N ILE A 9 13.15 -54.75 -35.06
CA ILE A 9 13.75 -54.03 -33.92
C ILE A 9 15.19 -53.67 -34.30
N LYS A 10 15.68 -52.48 -33.91
CA LYS A 10 17.02 -52.21 -33.29
C LYS A 10 17.43 -50.75 -33.42
N GLY A 11 17.88 -50.15 -32.31
CA GLY A 11 18.79 -48.99 -32.32
C GLY A 11 18.48 -47.89 -31.30
N ALA A 12 19.13 -47.93 -30.14
CA ALA A 12 19.35 -46.78 -29.25
C ALA A 12 20.81 -46.87 -28.72
N PRO A 13 21.45 -45.81 -28.20
CA PRO A 13 21.33 -44.36 -28.48
C PRO A 13 22.71 -43.76 -28.87
N PRO A 14 22.88 -42.42 -28.93
CA PRO A 14 23.70 -41.85 -27.86
C PRO A 14 23.12 -40.56 -27.25
N LEU A 15 23.65 -40.31 -26.06
CA LEU A 15 23.39 -39.18 -25.16
C LEU A 15 23.74 -37.84 -25.80
N GLY A 16 22.86 -36.86 -25.60
CA GLY A 16 23.10 -35.46 -25.95
C GLY A 16 22.04 -34.58 -25.27
N GLY A 17 22.22 -34.32 -23.97
CA GLY A 17 21.39 -33.40 -23.24
C GLY A 17 21.60 -31.97 -23.73
N HIS A 18 20.52 -31.30 -24.12
CA HIS A 18 20.47 -29.84 -24.18
C HIS A 18 19.31 -29.38 -23.30
N LEU A 19 19.65 -29.09 -22.04
CA LEU A 19 18.85 -28.30 -21.13
C LEU A 19 18.74 -26.89 -21.72
N ALA A 20 17.59 -26.56 -22.30
CA ALA A 20 17.25 -25.19 -22.63
C ALA A 20 16.95 -24.44 -21.31
N PHE A 21 17.96 -23.74 -20.78
CA PHE A 21 17.76 -22.75 -19.73
C PHE A 21 16.99 -21.56 -20.30
N LYS A 22 15.76 -21.38 -19.83
CA LYS A 22 14.99 -20.13 -19.99
C LYS A 22 15.83 -19.00 -19.38
N GLY A 23 16.16 -18.00 -20.20
CA GLY A 23 16.97 -16.85 -19.77
C GLY A 23 16.34 -16.17 -18.55
N ASN A 24 17.12 -16.08 -17.48
CA ASN A 24 16.87 -15.16 -16.38
C ASN A 24 16.76 -13.74 -16.94
N GLN A 25 15.61 -13.10 -16.76
CA GLN A 25 15.59 -11.65 -16.77
C GLN A 25 16.46 -11.18 -15.61
N LYS A 26 17.58 -10.52 -15.92
CA LYS A 26 18.38 -9.82 -14.92
C LYS A 26 17.48 -8.76 -14.27
N PRO A 27 17.47 -8.63 -12.92
CA PRO A 27 16.89 -7.46 -12.30
C PRO A 27 17.62 -6.22 -12.84
N SER A 28 16.85 -5.26 -13.35
CA SER A 28 17.36 -3.97 -13.79
C SER A 28 18.05 -3.29 -12.61
N VAL A 29 19.33 -2.98 -12.77
CA VAL A 29 20.13 -2.26 -11.77
C VAL A 29 19.58 -0.82 -11.67
N PRO A 30 19.27 -0.29 -10.48
CA PRO A 30 18.77 1.08 -10.36
C PRO A 30 19.83 2.06 -10.86
N ILE A 31 19.40 3.01 -11.71
CA ILE A 31 20.28 4.05 -12.26
C ILE A 31 20.50 5.09 -11.16
N LEU A 32 21.74 5.19 -10.68
CA LEU A 32 22.14 6.15 -9.66
C LEU A 32 22.31 7.53 -10.30
N SER A 33 21.29 8.39 -10.24
CA SER A 33 21.44 9.80 -10.65
C SER A 33 21.93 10.64 -9.47
N ILE A 34 23.14 11.18 -9.57
CA ILE A 34 23.71 12.09 -8.57
C ILE A 34 23.25 13.51 -8.89
N LEU A 35 22.45 14.12 -8.01
CA LEU A 35 22.11 15.54 -8.10
C LEU A 35 22.88 16.29 -6.99
N SER A 36 23.96 16.97 -7.37
CA SER A 36 24.81 17.71 -6.43
C SER A 36 24.25 19.11 -6.19
N PHE A 37 23.95 19.44 -4.93
CA PHE A 37 23.68 20.81 -4.49
C PHE A 37 24.78 21.29 -3.55
N VAL A 38 25.33 22.48 -3.81
CA VAL A 38 26.34 23.12 -2.96
C VAL A 38 25.62 24.13 -2.06
N LEU A 39 25.49 23.83 -0.78
CA LEU A 39 24.96 24.77 0.20
C LEU A 39 26.12 25.57 0.82
N HIS A 40 26.13 26.89 0.63
CA HIS A 40 27.08 27.79 1.27
C HIS A 40 26.51 28.26 2.61
N LEU A 41 27.06 27.77 3.72
CA LEU A 41 26.79 28.33 5.04
C LEU A 41 27.89 29.34 5.40
N PRO A 42 27.56 30.57 5.84
CA PRO A 42 28.56 31.56 6.21
C PRO A 42 28.95 31.35 7.67
N PHE A 43 30.18 30.89 7.94
CA PHE A 43 30.82 31.06 9.25
C PHE A 43 32.30 31.45 9.09
N PRO A 44 32.86 32.23 10.04
CA PRO A 44 33.99 33.10 9.76
C PRO A 44 35.36 32.49 10.10
N LEU A 45 36.37 33.01 9.39
CA LEU A 45 37.81 32.99 9.68
C LEU A 45 38.47 31.60 9.85
N SER A 46 38.55 30.88 8.73
CA SER A 46 39.71 30.03 8.44
C SER A 46 39.86 29.96 6.92
N THR A 47 41.06 30.13 6.39
CA THR A 47 41.37 30.10 4.95
C THR A 47 41.25 28.71 4.31
N SER A 48 40.71 27.74 5.04
CA SER A 48 40.46 26.39 4.57
C SER A 48 38.97 26.19 4.29
N THR A 49 38.59 26.24 3.01
CA THR A 49 37.25 25.88 2.54
C THR A 49 37.07 24.37 2.70
N PHE A 50 36.25 23.93 3.67
CA PHE A 50 35.85 22.52 3.79
C PHE A 50 34.64 22.26 2.90
N HIS A 51 34.81 21.46 1.86
CA HIS A 51 33.72 20.99 1.00
C HIS A 51 33.03 19.80 1.66
N TYR A 52 31.83 20.02 2.21
CA TYR A 52 30.94 18.93 2.61
C TYR A 52 29.98 18.62 1.45
N THR A 53 30.24 17.54 0.72
CA THR A 53 29.27 16.97 -0.23
C THR A 53 28.31 16.05 0.50
N PHE A 54 27.05 16.43 0.58
CA PHE A 54 25.96 15.56 1.01
C PHE A 54 25.34 14.92 -0.22
N SER A 55 25.55 13.62 -0.43
CA SER A 55 24.91 12.88 -1.51
C SER A 55 23.51 12.44 -1.07
N LEU A 56 22.47 13.10 -1.60
CA LEU A 56 21.11 12.57 -1.51
C LEU A 56 20.96 11.47 -2.56
N PHE A 57 20.90 10.22 -2.13
CA PHE A 57 20.61 9.10 -3.01
C PHE A 57 19.10 9.02 -3.24
N VAL A 58 18.66 9.39 -4.45
CA VAL A 58 17.32 9.04 -4.93
C VAL A 58 17.41 7.65 -5.53
N VAL A 59 16.90 6.65 -4.83
CA VAL A 59 16.77 5.29 -5.37
C VAL A 59 15.50 5.26 -6.21
N ASP A 60 15.63 5.36 -7.54
CA ASP A 60 14.57 4.94 -8.45
C ASP A 60 14.52 3.41 -8.40
N THR A 61 13.54 2.84 -7.70
CA THR A 61 13.44 1.40 -7.49
C THR A 61 13.05 0.64 -8.75
N GLY A 62 12.69 1.32 -9.86
CA GLY A 62 12.32 0.68 -11.13
C GLY A 62 11.13 -0.29 -11.05
N MET A 63 10.52 -0.42 -9.88
CA MET A 63 9.31 -1.19 -9.64
C MET A 63 8.17 -0.19 -9.60
N GLY A 64 7.17 -0.40 -10.47
CA GLY A 64 5.98 0.46 -10.48
C GLY A 64 5.30 0.51 -9.12
N ASN A 65 4.36 1.46 -8.99
CA ASN A 65 3.57 1.66 -7.79
C ASN A 65 2.99 0.33 -7.25
N PRO A 66 3.22 -0.02 -5.97
CA PRO A 66 2.81 -1.30 -5.44
C PRO A 66 1.28 -1.40 -5.40
N ARG A 67 0.76 -2.59 -5.63
CA ARG A 67 -0.66 -2.89 -5.54
C ARG A 67 -0.94 -3.74 -4.33
N VAL A 68 -1.99 -3.41 -3.60
CA VAL A 68 -2.45 -4.12 -2.42
C VAL A 68 -3.94 -4.41 -2.52
N PHE A 69 -4.43 -5.33 -1.71
CA PHE A 69 -5.84 -5.72 -1.71
C PHE A 69 -6.38 -5.85 -0.30
N PHE A 70 -7.69 -5.65 -0.17
CA PHE A 70 -8.50 -6.12 0.95
C PHE A 70 -9.61 -7.03 0.43
N ASP A 71 -9.72 -8.22 1.04
CA ASP A 71 -10.94 -9.01 0.99
C ASP A 71 -11.84 -8.59 2.14
N LEU A 72 -13.09 -8.29 1.82
CA LEU A 72 -14.03 -7.69 2.75
C LEU A 72 -15.19 -8.63 3.02
N SER A 73 -15.71 -8.57 4.24
CA SER A 73 -17.03 -9.12 4.58
C SER A 73 -17.95 -8.04 5.15
N ILE A 74 -19.24 -8.22 4.94
CA ILE A 74 -20.32 -7.42 5.54
C ILE A 74 -21.17 -8.37 6.37
N ASP A 75 -21.23 -8.15 7.69
CA ASP A 75 -21.85 -9.06 8.68
C ASP A 75 -21.39 -10.52 8.55
N GLY A 76 -20.09 -10.71 8.25
CA GLY A 76 -19.48 -12.03 8.10
C GLY A 76 -19.72 -12.70 6.75
N ILE A 77 -20.53 -12.11 5.87
CA ILE A 77 -20.73 -12.59 4.50
C ILE A 77 -19.67 -11.96 3.59
N PRO A 78 -18.89 -12.74 2.81
CA PRO A 78 -17.93 -12.19 1.86
C PRO A 78 -18.59 -11.19 0.90
N ALA A 79 -18.05 -9.97 0.86
CA ALA A 79 -18.57 -8.86 0.06
C ALA A 79 -17.76 -8.60 -1.20
N GLY A 80 -16.54 -9.14 -1.29
CA GLY A 80 -15.66 -9.04 -2.44
C GLY A 80 -14.31 -8.43 -2.10
N ARG A 81 -13.54 -8.11 -3.14
CA ARG A 81 -12.17 -7.60 -3.05
C ARG A 81 -12.10 -6.17 -3.57
N ILE A 82 -11.41 -5.31 -2.82
CA ILE A 82 -10.89 -4.04 -3.35
C ILE A 82 -9.40 -4.17 -3.64
N VAL A 83 -8.95 -3.55 -4.73
CA VAL A 83 -7.53 -3.48 -5.11
C VAL A 83 -7.14 -2.03 -5.23
N MET A 84 -6.00 -1.68 -4.66
CA MET A 84 -5.53 -0.31 -4.54
C MET A 84 -4.09 -0.23 -5.04
N GLU A 85 -3.78 0.79 -5.83
CA GLU A 85 -2.42 1.16 -6.22
C GLU A 85 -1.94 2.28 -5.31
N LEU A 86 -0.73 2.15 -4.76
CA LEU A 86 -0.17 3.11 -3.81
C LEU A 86 0.88 3.97 -4.52
N PHE A 87 0.81 5.28 -4.33
CA PHE A 87 1.67 6.26 -4.99
C PHE A 87 3.06 6.33 -4.35
N ALA A 88 3.82 5.23 -4.41
CA ALA A 88 5.19 5.15 -3.89
C ALA A 88 6.14 6.12 -4.61
N ASP A 89 5.80 6.53 -5.84
CA ASP A 89 6.47 7.56 -6.61
C ASP A 89 6.40 8.97 -5.99
N SER A 90 5.34 9.26 -5.22
CA SER A 90 5.06 10.61 -4.71
C SER A 90 4.94 10.68 -3.18
N THR A 91 4.53 9.60 -2.54
CA THR A 91 4.42 9.46 -1.08
C THR A 91 5.01 8.11 -0.62
N PRO A 92 6.32 7.85 -0.83
CA PRO A 92 6.94 6.57 -0.52
C PRO A 92 6.81 6.14 0.94
N ILE A 93 6.92 7.06 1.90
CA ILE A 93 6.84 6.73 3.33
C ILE A 93 5.41 6.31 3.70
N THR A 94 4.43 7.05 3.21
CA THR A 94 3.00 6.77 3.46
C THR A 94 2.54 5.50 2.75
N ALA A 95 2.97 5.31 1.50
CA ALA A 95 2.69 4.11 0.72
C ALA A 95 3.30 2.85 1.36
N GLU A 96 4.56 2.92 1.82
CA GLU A 96 5.21 1.80 2.49
C GLU A 96 4.54 1.43 3.81
N ASN A 97 4.08 2.42 4.60
CA ASN A 97 3.30 2.18 5.80
C ASN A 97 2.04 1.36 5.50
N PHE A 98 1.24 1.81 4.54
CA PHE A 98 0.01 1.12 4.17
C PHE A 98 0.30 -0.28 3.59
N ARG A 99 1.31 -0.42 2.73
CA ARG A 99 1.71 -1.68 2.13
C ARG A 99 2.12 -2.71 3.18
N ALA A 100 3.01 -2.33 4.10
CA ALA A 100 3.48 -3.22 5.15
C ALA A 100 2.37 -3.59 6.15
N LEU A 101 1.43 -2.68 6.43
CA LEU A 101 0.23 -2.98 7.21
C LEU A 101 -0.74 -3.92 6.48
N CYS A 102 -0.74 -3.92 5.14
CA CYS A 102 -1.50 -4.92 4.37
C CYS A 102 -0.87 -6.31 4.48
N THR A 103 0.46 -6.42 4.52
CA THR A 103 1.15 -7.73 4.58
C THR A 103 1.32 -8.26 6.01
N GLY A 104 1.32 -7.39 7.01
CA GLY A 104 1.60 -7.75 8.40
C GLY A 104 3.07 -8.08 8.67
N GLU A 105 3.97 -7.80 7.72
CA GLU A 105 5.37 -8.25 7.76
C GLU A 105 6.21 -7.63 8.89
N LYS A 106 5.73 -6.55 9.51
CA LYS A 106 6.41 -5.85 10.61
C LYS A 106 6.12 -6.45 11.98
N GLY A 107 5.30 -7.50 12.06
CA GLY A 107 5.07 -8.25 13.29
C GLY A 107 4.22 -7.46 14.29
N ILE A 108 4.70 -7.35 15.53
CA ILE A 108 3.98 -6.74 16.65
C ILE A 108 4.46 -5.30 16.87
N GLY A 109 3.50 -4.37 16.96
CA GLY A 109 3.75 -2.96 17.25
C GLY A 109 4.05 -2.69 18.73
N THR A 110 4.35 -1.43 19.03
CA THR A 110 4.74 -0.98 20.37
C THR A 110 3.61 -1.12 21.40
N VAL A 111 2.34 -1.15 20.96
CA VAL A 111 1.19 -1.38 21.85
C VAL A 111 0.80 -2.85 21.99
N GLY A 112 1.63 -3.77 21.51
CA GLY A 112 1.44 -5.22 21.67
C GLY A 112 0.38 -5.83 20.72
N LYS A 113 -0.01 -5.10 19.68
CA LYS A 113 -0.96 -5.56 18.64
C LYS A 113 -0.21 -5.81 17.32
N PRO A 114 -0.68 -6.74 16.47
CA PRO A 114 -0.10 -6.91 15.14
C PRO A 114 -0.20 -5.64 14.31
N LEU A 115 0.89 -5.28 13.62
CA LEU A 115 0.93 -4.22 12.61
C LEU A 115 0.31 -4.75 11.31
N HIS A 116 -0.99 -5.05 11.33
CA HIS A 116 -1.68 -5.75 10.26
C HIS A 116 -3.15 -5.32 10.16
N TYR A 117 -3.61 -4.97 8.96
CA TYR A 117 -5.02 -4.61 8.72
C TYR A 117 -5.99 -5.78 8.83
N LYS A 118 -5.52 -7.03 8.66
CA LYS A 118 -6.37 -8.22 8.75
C LYS A 118 -7.08 -8.27 10.09
N GLY A 119 -8.41 -8.36 10.03
CA GLY A 119 -9.28 -8.37 11.19
C GLY A 119 -9.76 -6.99 11.64
N SER A 120 -9.18 -5.88 11.16
CA SER A 120 -9.70 -4.53 11.44
C SER A 120 -11.00 -4.26 10.65
N THR A 121 -11.71 -3.20 11.03
CA THR A 121 -13.04 -2.85 10.48
C THR A 121 -13.05 -1.47 9.85
N PHE A 122 -14.02 -1.24 8.95
CA PHE A 122 -14.42 0.12 8.60
C PHE A 122 -15.33 0.63 9.71
N HIS A 123 -14.75 1.35 10.67
CA HIS A 123 -15.43 1.78 11.89
C HIS A 123 -16.27 3.05 11.68
N ARG A 124 -16.05 3.79 10.58
CA ARG A 124 -16.83 4.99 10.24
C ARG A 124 -17.13 5.05 8.75
N VAL A 125 -18.40 5.14 8.37
CA VAL A 125 -18.89 5.18 6.99
C VAL A 125 -19.91 6.31 6.88
N ILE A 126 -19.56 7.37 6.13
CA ILE A 126 -20.45 8.50 5.87
C ILE A 126 -20.84 8.48 4.39
N PRO A 127 -22.11 8.13 4.07
CA PRO A 127 -22.57 8.01 2.68
C PRO A 127 -22.33 9.28 1.87
N GLY A 128 -21.81 9.13 0.66
CA GLY A 128 -21.49 10.27 -0.22
C GLY A 128 -20.39 11.19 0.31
N TYR A 129 -19.54 10.69 1.21
CA TYR A 129 -18.37 11.39 1.69
C TYR A 129 -17.12 10.50 1.66
N MET A 130 -16.98 9.61 2.64
CA MET A 130 -15.85 8.70 2.75
C MET A 130 -16.12 7.55 3.73
N VAL A 131 -15.34 6.49 3.59
CA VAL A 131 -15.30 5.35 4.50
C VAL A 131 -13.94 5.30 5.19
N HIS A 132 -13.92 5.11 6.50
CA HIS A 132 -12.72 5.08 7.33
C HIS A 132 -12.50 3.67 7.87
N GLY A 133 -11.25 3.24 7.85
CA GLY A 133 -10.83 1.99 8.45
C GLY A 133 -9.43 2.09 9.03
N GLY A 134 -8.84 0.94 9.35
CA GLY A 134 -7.43 0.87 9.72
C GLY A 134 -7.11 1.20 11.17
N ASP A 135 -8.10 1.19 12.07
CA ASP A 135 -7.81 1.09 13.51
C ASP A 135 -7.46 -0.37 13.83
N ILE A 136 -6.17 -0.66 13.88
CA ILE A 136 -5.62 -2.01 14.11
C ILE A 136 -5.41 -2.33 15.60
N THR A 137 -5.68 -1.39 16.50
CA THR A 137 -5.40 -1.56 17.94
C THR A 137 -6.69 -1.67 18.75
N GLU A 138 -7.58 -0.68 18.65
CA GLU A 138 -8.84 -0.59 19.39
C GLU A 138 -10.06 -1.00 18.55
N GLY A 139 -9.94 -0.89 17.22
CA GLY A 139 -10.98 -1.29 16.26
C GLY A 139 -12.25 -0.43 16.29
N ASN A 140 -12.21 0.75 16.91
CA ASN A 140 -13.37 1.63 17.12
C ASN A 140 -13.13 3.08 16.62
N GLY A 141 -11.96 3.36 16.07
CA GLY A 141 -11.55 4.67 15.56
C GLY A 141 -10.75 5.51 16.54
N THR A 142 -10.51 5.05 17.77
CA THR A 142 -9.67 5.78 18.75
C THR A 142 -8.21 5.34 18.75
N GLY A 143 -7.90 4.24 18.07
CA GLY A 143 -6.58 3.63 18.05
C GLY A 143 -5.82 3.78 16.74
N GLY A 144 -4.91 2.84 16.52
CA GLY A 144 -4.03 2.76 15.36
C GLY A 144 -2.58 3.06 15.71
N GLU A 145 -1.69 2.34 15.04
CA GLU A 145 -0.24 2.50 15.09
C GLU A 145 0.33 2.45 13.66
N SER A 146 1.42 3.17 13.39
CA SER A 146 2.15 3.08 12.12
C SER A 146 3.29 2.06 12.21
N ILE A 147 3.86 1.67 11.07
CA ILE A 147 5.07 0.81 11.07
C ILE A 147 6.32 1.52 11.61
N TYR A 148 6.25 2.84 11.80
CA TYR A 148 7.35 3.68 12.27
C TYR A 148 7.24 4.01 13.76
N GLY A 149 6.28 3.40 14.47
CA GLY A 149 5.92 3.72 15.85
C GLY A 149 4.52 4.36 15.96
N PRO A 150 4.24 5.15 17.01
CA PRO A 150 2.88 5.66 17.28
C PRO A 150 2.28 6.43 16.10
N SER A 151 3.09 7.23 15.41
CA SER A 151 2.66 8.00 14.24
C SER A 151 3.84 8.55 13.44
N PHE A 152 3.58 9.12 12.26
CA PHE A 152 4.52 9.81 11.39
C PHE A 152 3.95 11.14 10.86
N ALA A 153 4.83 12.03 10.39
CA ALA A 153 4.47 13.35 9.88
C ALA A 153 3.73 13.30 8.53
N ASP A 154 3.11 14.41 8.14
CA ASP A 154 2.60 14.56 6.77
C ASP A 154 3.76 14.56 5.78
N GLU A 155 3.70 13.71 4.76
CA GLU A 155 4.77 13.58 3.78
C GLU A 155 4.73 14.71 2.73
N ASN A 156 3.61 14.87 2.03
CA ASN A 156 3.31 16.04 1.17
C ASN A 156 1.82 16.09 0.80
N PHE A 157 1.42 17.13 0.05
CA PHE A 157 0.04 17.35 -0.40
C PHE A 157 -0.06 17.58 -1.91
N VAL A 158 0.81 16.92 -2.71
CA VAL A 158 0.84 17.09 -4.17
C VAL A 158 -0.40 16.49 -4.82
N ARG A 159 -0.81 15.30 -4.39
CA ARG A 159 -2.01 14.61 -4.85
C ARG A 159 -3.25 15.19 -4.15
N LYS A 160 -4.40 15.16 -4.83
CA LYS A 160 -5.65 15.82 -4.39
C LYS A 160 -6.80 14.82 -4.30
N HIS A 161 -7.82 15.18 -3.54
CA HIS A 161 -9.03 14.37 -3.34
C HIS A 161 -10.01 14.54 -4.52
N ILE A 162 -9.60 14.02 -5.68
CA ILE A 162 -10.25 14.30 -6.98
C ILE A 162 -11.51 13.49 -7.25
N GLY A 163 -11.83 12.47 -6.45
CA GLY A 163 -13.04 11.67 -6.66
C GLY A 163 -13.11 10.37 -5.86
N PRO A 164 -14.10 9.53 -6.17
CA PRO A 164 -14.29 8.22 -5.55
C PRO A 164 -13.07 7.31 -5.73
N GLY A 165 -12.75 6.52 -4.70
CA GLY A 165 -11.64 5.56 -4.72
C GLY A 165 -10.28 6.14 -4.34
N ILE A 166 -10.16 7.44 -4.10
CA ILE A 166 -8.90 8.04 -3.60
C ILE A 166 -8.67 7.62 -2.14
N LEU A 167 -7.45 7.16 -1.84
CA LEU A 167 -6.99 6.83 -0.50
C LEU A 167 -6.28 8.03 0.13
N SER A 168 -6.64 8.35 1.38
CA SER A 168 -5.95 9.37 2.18
C SER A 168 -5.73 8.92 3.62
N MET A 169 -4.71 9.48 4.28
CA MET A 169 -4.49 9.21 5.70
C MET A 169 -5.60 9.86 6.52
N ALA A 170 -6.25 9.07 7.37
CA ALA A 170 -7.21 9.59 8.33
C ALA A 170 -6.44 10.23 9.48
N LYS A 171 -6.77 11.49 9.78
CA LYS A 171 -6.21 12.19 10.93
C LYS A 171 -7.10 12.02 12.16
N THR A 172 -6.50 11.58 13.25
CA THR A 172 -7.08 11.74 14.59
C THR A 172 -6.82 13.17 15.09
N SER A 173 -7.45 13.58 16.18
CA SER A 173 -7.33 14.95 16.74
C SER A 173 -5.90 15.35 17.12
N THR A 174 -4.99 14.38 17.25
CA THR A 174 -3.55 14.57 17.32
C THR A 174 -3.00 14.53 15.90
N LEU A 175 -2.39 15.62 15.44
CA LEU A 175 -1.95 15.95 14.06
C LEU A 175 -1.01 14.97 13.33
N ALA A 176 -1.05 13.66 13.59
CA ALA A 176 -0.09 12.71 13.09
C ALA A 176 -0.75 11.49 12.42
N ASN A 177 -0.04 10.90 11.45
CA ASN A 177 -0.51 9.79 10.63
C ASN A 177 -0.18 8.46 11.31
N GLY A 178 -1.16 7.58 11.47
CA GLY A 178 -1.00 6.24 12.07
C GLY A 178 -1.25 5.14 11.04
N SER A 179 -2.17 4.23 11.37
CA SER A 179 -2.69 3.20 10.44
C SER A 179 -4.07 3.54 9.88
N GLN A 180 -4.81 4.48 10.47
CA GLN A 180 -6.14 4.81 9.98
C GLN A 180 -6.08 5.50 8.61
N PHE A 181 -7.01 5.13 7.75
CA PHE A 181 -7.12 5.63 6.38
C PHE A 181 -8.58 5.92 6.03
N CYS A 182 -8.76 6.74 5.00
CA CYS A 182 -10.04 7.00 4.37
C CYS A 182 -10.01 6.56 2.90
N ILE A 183 -11.15 6.08 2.39
CA ILE A 183 -11.40 5.93 0.95
C ILE A 183 -12.57 6.86 0.59
N CYS A 184 -12.33 7.78 -0.33
CA CYS A 184 -13.33 8.75 -0.77
C CYS A 184 -14.44 8.04 -1.55
N THR A 185 -15.72 8.42 -1.32
CA THR A 185 -16.86 7.96 -2.14
C THR A 185 -17.41 9.06 -3.04
N THR A 186 -16.88 10.27 -2.91
CA THR A 186 -17.10 11.45 -3.76
C THR A 186 -15.83 12.29 -3.86
N LYS A 187 -15.86 13.40 -4.61
CA LYS A 187 -14.80 14.41 -4.60
C LYS A 187 -14.84 15.20 -3.28
N THR A 188 -13.71 15.30 -2.57
CA THR A 188 -13.63 15.90 -1.22
C THR A 188 -12.52 16.95 -1.12
N GLU A 189 -12.50 17.91 -2.05
CA GLU A 189 -11.43 18.91 -2.21
C GLU A 189 -11.15 19.79 -0.97
N TRP A 190 -12.10 19.92 -0.04
CA TRP A 190 -11.90 20.63 1.22
C TRP A 190 -10.91 19.93 2.18
N LEU A 191 -10.52 18.69 1.89
CA LEU A 191 -9.47 17.92 2.57
C LEU A 191 -8.08 18.12 1.95
N ASP A 192 -7.98 18.77 0.79
CA ASP A 192 -6.70 19.07 0.17
C ASP A 192 -5.83 19.92 1.11
N ARG A 193 -4.54 19.57 1.19
CA ARG A 193 -3.56 20.14 2.12
C ARG A 193 -3.84 19.89 3.62
N LYS A 194 -4.82 19.04 3.92
CA LYS A 194 -5.13 18.61 5.30
C LYS A 194 -4.87 17.14 5.51
N GLN A 195 -5.06 16.31 4.50
CA GLN A 195 -4.79 14.87 4.52
C GLN A 195 -3.86 14.48 3.37
N VAL A 196 -2.94 13.57 3.64
CA VAL A 196 -2.00 13.04 2.63
C VAL A 196 -2.74 12.02 1.78
N VAL A 197 -2.83 12.27 0.48
CA VAL A 197 -3.32 11.31 -0.51
C VAL A 197 -2.16 10.42 -0.94
N PHE A 198 -2.33 9.10 -0.82
CA PHE A 198 -1.23 8.14 -1.01
C PHE A 198 -1.55 6.96 -1.93
N GLY A 199 -2.76 6.91 -2.50
CA GLY A 199 -3.12 5.85 -3.45
C GLY A 199 -4.51 6.03 -4.04
N GLU A 200 -4.89 5.10 -4.90
CA GLU A 200 -6.22 5.02 -5.49
C GLU A 200 -6.68 3.57 -5.68
N MET A 201 -7.99 3.37 -5.64
CA MET A 201 -8.61 2.10 -6.01
C MET A 201 -8.51 1.87 -7.52
N VAL A 202 -8.13 0.65 -7.89
CA VAL A 202 -8.10 0.19 -9.28
C VAL A 202 -9.16 -0.90 -9.56
N LYS A 203 -9.72 -1.55 -8.53
CA LYS A 203 -10.82 -2.53 -8.63
C LYS A 203 -11.71 -2.53 -7.37
N GLY A 204 -12.95 -3.03 -7.50
CA GLY A 204 -13.86 -3.24 -6.37
C GLY A 204 -14.75 -2.05 -6.01
N PHE A 205 -15.04 -1.16 -6.96
CA PHE A 205 -15.88 0.03 -6.72
C PHE A 205 -17.33 -0.33 -6.37
N ASP A 206 -17.83 -1.47 -6.82
CA ASP A 206 -19.10 -2.06 -6.41
C ASP A 206 -19.11 -2.42 -4.92
N VAL A 207 -18.00 -2.99 -4.42
CA VAL A 207 -17.81 -3.28 -2.99
C VAL A 207 -17.78 -1.97 -2.19
N LEU A 208 -17.03 -0.96 -2.66
CA LEU A 208 -17.00 0.37 -2.01
C LEU A 208 -18.40 0.98 -1.95
N LYS A 209 -19.18 0.89 -3.04
CA LYS A 209 -20.56 1.39 -3.08
C LYS A 209 -21.47 0.65 -2.10
N ALA A 210 -21.33 -0.66 -1.98
CA ALA A 210 -22.10 -1.45 -1.01
C ALA A 210 -21.77 -1.05 0.44
N ILE A 211 -20.50 -0.74 0.73
CA ILE A 211 -20.07 -0.22 2.03
C ILE A 211 -20.62 1.18 2.27
N ASP A 212 -20.55 2.08 1.30
CA ASP A 212 -21.09 3.45 1.40
C ASP A 212 -22.58 3.45 1.76
N GLN A 213 -23.37 2.53 1.17
CA GLN A 213 -24.82 2.42 1.38
C GLN A 213 -25.25 1.98 2.78
N ILE A 214 -24.38 1.33 3.55
CA ILE A 214 -24.68 0.87 4.91
C ILE A 214 -24.23 1.86 5.99
N GLY A 215 -23.64 2.99 5.59
CA GLY A 215 -23.24 4.08 6.48
C GLY A 215 -24.40 4.92 7.00
N SER A 216 -24.07 5.95 7.77
CA SER A 216 -25.04 6.92 8.28
C SER A 216 -24.41 8.31 8.44
N SER A 217 -25.24 9.32 8.72
CA SER A 217 -24.77 10.69 8.95
C SER A 217 -23.91 10.83 10.22
N SER A 218 -24.11 9.98 11.23
CA SER A 218 -23.23 9.92 12.41
C SER A 218 -21.90 9.22 12.10
N GLY A 219 -21.82 8.55 10.95
CA GLY A 219 -20.69 7.74 10.54
C GLY A 219 -20.74 6.30 11.08
N LEU A 220 -21.65 5.94 11.97
CA LEU A 220 -21.79 4.55 12.42
C LEU A 220 -22.42 3.70 11.31
N PRO A 221 -21.74 2.63 10.83
CA PRO A 221 -22.34 1.72 9.86
C PRO A 221 -23.39 0.83 10.53
N SER A 222 -24.45 0.53 9.78
CA SER A 222 -25.53 -0.38 10.19
C SER A 222 -25.12 -1.85 10.24
N LYS A 223 -24.00 -2.19 9.61
CA LYS A 223 -23.44 -3.55 9.49
C LYS A 223 -21.95 -3.52 9.73
N THR A 224 -21.41 -4.62 10.25
CA THR A 224 -19.96 -4.73 10.45
C THR A 224 -19.27 -4.98 9.13
N VAL A 225 -18.38 -4.08 8.72
CA VAL A 225 -17.50 -4.28 7.55
C VAL A 225 -16.11 -4.61 8.03
N ARG A 226 -15.62 -5.80 7.70
CA ARG A 226 -14.33 -6.31 8.19
C ARG A 226 -13.39 -6.64 7.04
N ILE A 227 -12.11 -6.31 7.21
CA ILE A 227 -11.02 -6.80 6.38
C ILE A 227 -10.73 -8.24 6.80
N ILE A 228 -11.23 -9.21 6.03
CA ILE A 228 -11.05 -10.64 6.35
C ILE A 228 -9.70 -11.18 5.86
N ASP A 229 -9.13 -10.56 4.82
CA ASP A 229 -7.77 -10.81 4.39
C ASP A 229 -7.19 -9.58 3.68
N CYS A 230 -5.87 -9.45 3.68
CA CYS A 230 -5.18 -8.35 3.03
C CYS A 230 -3.75 -8.74 2.65
N GLY A 231 -3.17 -8.01 1.70
CA GLY A 231 -1.80 -8.25 1.29
C GLY A 231 -1.38 -7.42 0.09
N GLN A 232 -0.16 -7.67 -0.37
CA GLN A 232 0.40 -7.11 -1.59
C GLN A 232 0.17 -8.06 -2.76
N LEU A 233 -0.17 -7.51 -3.93
CA LEU A 233 -0.18 -8.22 -5.20
C LEU A 233 1.21 -8.11 -5.83
N CYS A 234 1.79 -9.26 -6.15
CA CYS A 234 3.06 -9.40 -6.86
C CYS A 234 2.89 -9.35 -8.39
#